data_AF-A0A9E5J2V5-F1
#
_entry.id   AF-A0A9E5J2V5-F1
#
_cell.length_a   1.000
_cell.length_b   1.000
_cell.length_c   1.000
_cell.angle_alpha   90.00
_cell.angle_beta   90.00
_cell.angle_gamma   90.00
#
_symmetry.space_group_name_H-M   'P 1'
#
loop_
_entity.id
_entity.type
_entity.pdbx_description
1 polymer ?
#
loop_
_entity_poly.entity_id
_entity_poly.type
_entity_poly.pdbx_seq_one_letter_code
_entity_poly.pdbx_strand_id
1 'polypeptide(L)' 'MLDLTVSRRDLLKQVGLGAISAGAIASLPEAMAQSAGIVNWPQKPVRFIVPFVPGGTSDIVSRTTANE' A
#
# COMPACT_ATOMS: atom_id res chain seq x y z
N MET A 1 40.83 -25.66 17.62
CA MET A 1 40.62 -26.43 16.38
C MET A 1 39.12 -26.40 16.14
N LEU A 2 38.62 -25.43 15.37
CA LEU A 2 37.17 -25.26 15.17
C LEU A 2 36.75 -26.21 14.05
N ASP A 3 36.08 -27.31 14.42
CA ASP A 3 35.49 -28.24 13.48
C ASP A 3 34.33 -27.54 12.74
N LEU A 4 34.63 -26.97 11.58
CA LEU A 4 33.63 -26.51 10.62
C LEU A 4 33.01 -27.71 9.90
N THR A 5 32.19 -28.48 10.59
CA THR A 5 31.37 -29.56 9.99
C THR A 5 30.17 -29.02 9.22
N VAL A 6 30.29 -27.84 8.61
CA VAL A 6 29.20 -27.25 7.83
C VAL A 6 29.20 -27.92 6.47
N SER A 7 28.24 -28.83 6.27
CA SER A 7 28.05 -29.51 4.99
C SER A 7 27.70 -28.49 3.91
N ARG A 8 28.30 -28.61 2.71
CA ARG A 8 27.97 -27.79 1.53
C ARG A 8 26.46 -27.74 1.26
N ARG A 9 25.76 -28.83 1.59
CA ARG A 9 24.30 -28.94 1.49
C ARG A 9 23.57 -28.02 2.47
N ASP A 10 24.08 -27.80 3.66
CA ASP A 10 23.47 -26.91 4.65
C ASP A 10 23.73 -25.44 4.32
N LEU A 11 24.90 -25.13 3.75
CA LEU A 11 25.15 -23.81 3.15
C LEU A 11 24.17 -23.51 2.01
N LEU A 12 23.94 -24.46 1.10
CA LEU A 12 23.01 -24.28 -0.01
C LEU A 12 21.56 -24.07 0.48
N LYS A 13 21.14 -24.76 1.55
CA LYS A 13 19.81 -24.54 2.16
C LYS A 13 19.69 -23.15 2.79
N GLN A 14 20.73 -22.67 3.47
CA GLN A 14 20.73 -21.36 4.11
C GLN A 14 20.74 -20.21 3.09
N VAL A 15 21.52 -20.34 2.01
CA VAL A 15 21.53 -19.36 0.91
C VAL A 15 20.19 -19.36 0.18
N GLY A 16 19.58 -20.53 -0.06
CA GLY A 16 18.25 -20.63 -0.65
C GLY A 16 17.16 -19.96 0.18
N LEU A 17 17.15 -20.16 1.51
CA LEU A 17 16.23 -19.47 2.42
C LEU A 17 16.48 -17.95 2.45
N GLY A 18 17.74 -17.53 2.53
CA GLY A 18 18.13 -16.12 2.59
C GLY A 18 17.80 -15.34 1.32
N ALA A 19 17.95 -15.98 0.15
CA ALA A 19 17.61 -15.40 -1.14
C ALA A 19 16.10 -15.17 -1.31
N ILE A 20 15.26 -16.03 -0.73
CA ILE A 20 13.80 -15.84 -0.73
C ILE A 20 13.40 -14.70 0.20
N SER A 21 14.01 -14.57 1.38
CA SER A 21 13.70 -13.44 2.29
C SER A 21 14.20 -12.09 1.78
N ALA A 22 15.38 -12.03 1.16
CA ALA A 22 15.92 -10.79 0.60
C ALA A 22 15.23 -10.40 -0.71
N GLY A 23 14.89 -11.39 -1.55
CA GLY A 23 14.09 -11.19 -2.75
C GLY A 23 12.66 -10.77 -2.43
N ALA A 24 12.03 -11.34 -1.40
CA ALA A 24 10.68 -10.96 -1.00
C ALA A 24 10.62 -9.52 -0.46
N ILE A 25 11.64 -9.04 0.26
CA ILE A 25 11.66 -7.64 0.73
C ILE A 25 12.00 -6.67 -0.43
N ALA A 26 12.87 -7.06 -1.37
CA ALA A 26 13.27 -6.21 -2.49
C ALA A 26 12.31 -6.23 -3.69
N SER A 27 11.39 -7.20 -3.77
CA SER A 27 10.44 -7.37 -4.89
C SER A 27 8.97 -7.30 -4.49
N LEU A 28 8.67 -7.01 -3.22
CA LEU A 28 7.40 -6.38 -2.90
C LEU A 28 7.52 -4.97 -3.48
N PRO A 29 6.86 -4.61 -4.61
CA PRO A 29 6.61 -3.20 -4.83
C PRO A 29 5.94 -2.73 -3.54
N GLU A 30 6.52 -1.74 -2.86
CA GLU A 30 5.78 -1.03 -1.83
C GLU A 30 4.36 -0.85 -2.38
N ALA A 31 3.35 -1.22 -1.61
CA ALA A 31 1.97 -0.90 -1.91
C ALA A 31 1.82 0.63 -1.81
N MET A 32 2.43 1.35 -2.74
CA MET A 32 2.49 2.81 -2.85
C MET A 32 1.15 3.38 -3.33
N ALA A 33 0.09 2.58 -3.33
CA ALA A 33 -1.27 3.07 -3.51
C ALA A 33 -1.62 4.14 -2.46
N GLN A 34 -0.95 4.12 -1.30
CA GLN A 34 -1.08 5.15 -0.26
C GLN A 34 0.25 5.83 0.07
N SER A 35 1.21 5.90 -0.87
CA SER A 35 2.44 6.65 -0.63
C SER A 35 2.07 8.10 -0.27
N ALA A 36 2.19 8.41 1.02
CA ALA A 36 2.15 9.77 1.57
C ALA A 36 3.27 10.66 1.02
N GLY A 37 4.16 10.10 0.19
CA GLY A 37 5.13 10.83 -0.60
C GLY A 37 4.54 11.35 -1.91
N ILE A 38 4.29 12.66 -1.93
CA ILE A 38 4.18 13.53 -3.12
C ILE A 38 2.82 13.50 -3.83
N VAL A 39 1.74 13.77 -3.08
CA VAL A 39 0.59 14.66 -3.40
C VAL A 39 -0.49 14.36 -2.36
N ASN A 40 -0.56 15.17 -1.29
CA ASN A 40 -1.61 15.07 -0.29
C ASN A 40 -2.94 15.53 -0.92
N TRP A 41 -3.71 14.59 -1.42
CA TRP A 41 -5.10 14.86 -1.81
C TRP A 41 -5.94 15.12 -0.55
N PRO A 42 -6.90 16.06 -0.57
CA PRO A 42 -7.19 17.01 -1.64
C PRO A 42 -6.36 18.31 -1.50
N GLN A 43 -5.76 18.77 -2.60
CA GLN A 43 -5.04 20.05 -2.63
C GLN A 43 -5.97 21.26 -2.84
N LYS A 44 -7.25 21.00 -3.12
CA LYS A 44 -8.29 22.00 -3.41
C LYS A 44 -9.68 21.43 -3.08
N PRO A 45 -10.69 22.27 -2.84
CA PRO A 45 -12.05 21.80 -2.61
C PRO A 45 -12.54 20.84 -3.71
N VAL A 46 -13.19 19.75 -3.29
CA VAL A 46 -13.77 18.74 -4.17
C VAL A 46 -15.19 19.16 -4.56
N ARG A 47 -15.56 19.04 -5.85
CA ARG A 47 -16.91 19.36 -6.34
C ARG A 47 -17.78 18.11 -6.35
N PHE A 48 -18.81 18.10 -5.52
CA PHE A 48 -19.84 17.07 -5.52
C PHE A 48 -20.94 17.47 -6.52
N ILE A 49 -21.04 16.74 -7.63
CA ILE A 49 -22.04 17.00 -8.67
C ILE A 49 -23.29 16.17 -8.40
N VAL A 50 -24.40 16.86 -8.18
CA VAL A 50 -25.73 16.24 -8.02
C VAL A 50 -26.53 16.53 -9.28
N PRO A 51 -26.84 15.52 -10.12
CA PRO A 51 -27.55 15.73 -11.39
C PRO A 51 -29.07 15.81 -11.20
N PHE A 52 -29.52 16.38 -10.08
CA PHE A 52 -30.93 16.50 -9.71
C PHE A 52 -31.22 17.88 -9.13
N VAL A 53 -32.51 18.21 -8.99
CA VAL A 53 -32.95 19.48 -8.43
C VAL A 53 -32.48 19.66 -6.97
N PRO A 54 -32.25 20.91 -6.52
CA PRO A 54 -31.96 21.20 -5.12
C PRO A 54 -33.08 20.73 -4.19
N GLY A 55 -32.74 20.23 -3.00
CA GLY A 55 -33.71 19.75 -2.00
C GLY A 55 -34.25 18.33 -2.23
N GLY A 56 -33.86 17.65 -3.32
CA GLY A 56 -34.15 16.23 -3.51
C GLY A 56 -33.33 15.33 -2.56
N THR A 57 -33.68 14.04 -2.49
CA THR A 57 -32.95 13.06 -1.64
C THR A 57 -31.46 13.02 -1.96
N SER A 58 -31.09 13.05 -3.25
CA SER A 58 -29.69 13.09 -3.70
C SER A 58 -28.96 14.37 -3.26
N ASP A 59 -29.62 15.53 -3.27
CA ASP A 59 -29.03 16.79 -2.79
C ASP A 59 -28.81 16.75 -1.28
N ILE A 60 -29.81 16.28 -0.51
CA ILE A 60 -29.71 16.14 0.95
C ILE A 60 -28.56 15.21 1.34
N VAL A 61 -28.49 14.00 0.75
CA VAL A 61 -27.43 13.03 1.03
C VAL A 61 -26.06 13.59 0.65
N SER A 62 -25.94 14.27 -0.50
CA SER A 62 -24.66 14.86 -0.90
C SER A 62 -24.16 15.92 0.08
N ARG A 63 -25.07 16.75 0.64
CA ARG A 63 -24.72 17.79 1.61
C ARG A 63 -24.31 17.21 2.95
N THR A 64 -24.98 16.15 3.40
CA THR A 64 -24.59 15.46 4.63
C THR A 64 -23.23 14.79 4.47
N THR A 65 -23.02 14.04 3.38
CA THR A 65 -21.74 13.36 3.12
C THR A 65 -20.57 14.32 2.94
N ALA A 66 -20.80 15.52 2.40
CA ALA A 66 -19.75 16.54 2.28
C ALA A 66 -19.31 17.15 3.62
N ASN A 67 -20.11 16.98 4.69
CA ASN A 67 -19.84 17.51 6.03
C ASN A 67 -19.28 16.48 7.02
N GLU A 68 -19.31 15.18 6.69
CA GLU A 68 -18.73 14.10 7.50
C GLU A 68 -17.25 13.88 7.13
#